data_AF-A0A536YMP0-F1
#
_entry.id   AF-A0A536YMP0-F1
#
_cell.length_a   1.000
_cell.length_b   1.000
_cell.length_c   1.000
_cell.angle_alpha   90.00
_cell.angle_beta   90.00
_cell.angle_gamma   90.00
#
_symmetry.space_group_name_H-M   'P 1'
#
loop_
_entity.id
_entity.type
_entity.pdbx_description
1 polymer ?
#
loop_
_entity_poly.entity_id
_entity_poly.type
_entity_poly.pdbx_seq_one_letter_code
_entity_poly.pdbx_strand_id
1 'polypeptide(L)' 'MSRERLQQHIGYRFSRPELLSRALTHRSHSALHNERLEFLGDSILNC' A
#
# COMPACT_ATOMS: atom_id res chain seq x y z
N MET A 1 3.78 12.22 -6.15
CA MET A 1 4.27 11.97 -4.78
C MET A 1 5.33 10.89 -4.84
N SER A 2 6.56 11.17 -4.42
CA SER A 2 7.64 10.17 -4.41
C SER A 2 7.39 9.15 -3.29
N ARG A 3 7.52 7.85 -3.59
CA ARG A 3 7.30 6.74 -2.65
C ARG A 3 8.11 6.89 -1.35
N GLU A 4 9.31 7.46 -1.44
CA GLU A 4 10.19 7.75 -0.31
C GLU A 4 9.60 8.81 0.63
N ARG A 5 9.01 9.86 0.07
CA ARG A 5 8.37 10.93 0.86
C ARG A 5 7.16 10.39 1.63
N LEU A 6 6.39 9.49 1.02
CA LEU A 6 5.28 8.81 1.70
C LEU A 6 5.78 7.93 2.85
N GLN A 7 6.83 7.14 2.62
CA GLN A 7 7.45 6.29 3.66
C GLN A 7 7.98 7.10 4.85
N GLN A 8 8.58 8.25 4.58
CA GLN A 8 8.99 9.19 5.63
C GLN A 8 7.79 9.74 6.40
N HIS A 9 6.71 10.10 5.71
CA HIS A 9 5.52 10.68 6.34
C HIS A 9 4.79 9.68 7.25
N ILE A 10 4.69 8.41 6.86
CA ILE A 10 4.11 7.35 7.69
C ILE A 10 5.08 6.81 8.74
N GLY A 11 6.35 7.26 8.74
CA GLY A 11 7.38 6.79 9.68
C GLY A 11 7.79 5.32 9.50
N TYR A 12 7.47 4.70 8.36
CA TYR A 12 7.73 3.29 8.10
C TYR A 12 8.38 3.09 6.73
N ARG A 13 9.55 2.42 6.74
CA ARG A 13 10.25 2.02 5.51
C ARG A 13 9.87 0.60 5.17
N PHE A 14 9.24 0.40 4.01
CA PHE A 14 8.86 -0.92 3.56
C PHE A 14 10.11 -1.73 3.19
N SER A 15 10.30 -2.89 3.81
CA SER A 15 11.36 -3.84 3.41
C SER A 15 11.16 -4.36 1.98
N ARG A 16 9.92 -4.34 1.48
CA ARG A 16 9.56 -4.73 0.11
C ARG A 16 8.86 -3.55 -0.58
N PRO A 17 9.57 -2.74 -1.39
CA PRO A 17 9.00 -1.55 -2.04
C PRO A 17 7.90 -1.88 -3.05
N GLU A 18 7.84 -3.13 -3.54
CA GLU A 18 6.77 -3.62 -4.41
C GLU A 18 5.41 -3.64 -3.72
N LEU A 19 5.37 -3.89 -2.39
CA LEU A 19 4.12 -3.84 -1.63
C LEU A 19 3.56 -2.42 -1.60
N LEU A 20 4.42 -1.41 -1.44
CA LEU A 20 4.01 -0.01 -1.51
C LEU A 20 3.52 0.36 -2.92
N SER A 21 4.20 -0.12 -3.97
CA SER A 21 3.74 0.08 -5.35
C SER A 21 2.35 -0.51 -5.56
N ARG A 22 2.12 -1.73 -5.07
CA ARG A 22 0.84 -2.43 -5.19
C ARG A 22 -0.25 -1.74 -4.37
N ALA A 23 0.05 -1.31 -3.15
CA ALA A 23 -0.87 -0.59 -2.27
C ALA A 23 -1.38 0.73 -2.88
N LEU A 24 -0.54 1.39 -3.69
CA LEU A 24 -0.88 2.63 -4.40
C LEU A 24 -1.51 2.39 -5.79
N THR A 25 -1.65 1.14 -6.24
CA THR A 25 -2.20 0.81 -7.55
C THR A 25 -3.68 0.47 -7.43
N HIS A 26 -4.53 1.27 -8.07
CA HIS A 26 -5.97 1.03 -8.14
C HIS A 26 -6.31 -0.08 -9.16
N ARG A 27 -7.40 -0.81 -8.93
CA ARG A 27 -7.87 -1.93 -9.78
C ARG A 27 -8.11 -1.55 -11.24
N SER A 28 -8.48 -0.30 -11.51
CA SER A 28 -8.68 0.19 -12.89
C SER A 28 -7.37 0.37 -13.66
N HIS A 29 -6.22 0.35 -12.99
CA HIS A 29 -4.92 0.63 -13.59
C HIS A 29 -4.08 -0.64 -13.83
N SER A 30 -4.30 -1.71 -13.06
CA SER A 30 -3.57 -2.97 -13.21
C SER A 30 -4.31 -4.13 -12.55
N ALA A 31 -4.09 -5.35 -13.06
CA ALA A 31 -4.51 -6.59 -12.40
C ALA A 31 -3.77 -6.83 -11.07
N LEU A 32 -2.59 -6.22 -10.87
CA LEU A 32 -1.85 -6.23 -9.61
C LEU A 32 -2.15 -4.97 -8.80
N HIS A 33 -3.32 -4.94 -8.17
CA HIS A 33 -3.83 -3.81 -7.40
C HIS A 33 -3.91 -4.08 -5.88
N ASN A 34 -4.36 -3.06 -5.14
CA ASN A 34 -4.40 -3.01 -3.68
C ASN A 34 -5.62 -3.66 -2.99
N GLU A 35 -6.67 -4.07 -3.70
CA GLU A 35 -7.94 -4.58 -3.12
C GLU A 35 -7.75 -5.69 -2.06
N ARG A 36 -6.83 -6.64 -2.29
CA ARG A 36 -6.51 -7.66 -1.27
C ARG A 36 -5.83 -7.10 -0.03
N LEU A 37 -4.99 -6.08 -0.21
CA LEU A 37 -4.30 -5.39 0.90
C LEU A 37 -5.29 -4.53 1.68
N GLU A 38 -6.25 -3.91 0.99
CA GLU A 38 -7.34 -3.14 1.59
C GLU A 38 -8.22 -4.04 2.48
N PHE A 39 -8.66 -5.19 1.96
CA PHE A 39 -9.44 -6.15 2.74
C PHE A 39 -8.71 -6.63 4.01
N LEU A 40 -7.42 -6.94 3.89
CA LEU A 40 -6.60 -7.32 5.04
C LEU A 40 -6.44 -6.15 6.03
N GLY A 41 -6.21 -4.93 5.53
CA GLY A 41 -6.04 -3.74 6.33
C GLY A 41 -7.29 -3.39 7.14
N ASP A 42 -8.47 -3.52 6.53
CA ASP A 42 -9.76 -3.29 7.21
C ASP A 42 -9.93 -4.22 8.42
N SER A 43 -9.58 -5.50 8.26
CA SER A 43 -9.62 -6.49 9.34
C SER A 43 -8.67 -6.17 10.51
N ILE A 44 -7.53 -5.52 10.23
CA ILE A 44 -6.52 -5.17 11.24
C ILE A 44 -6.90 -3.87 11.98
N LEU A 45 -7.43 -2.89 11.26
CA LEU A 45 -7.76 -1.57 11.81
C LEU A 45 -9.08 -1.55 12.60
N ASN A 46 -9.99 -2.49 12.32
CA ASN A 46 -11.31 -2.55 12.93
C ASN A 46 -11.35 -3.42 14.22
N CYS A 47 -10.22 -3.50 14.93
CA CYS A 47 -10.05 -4.23 16.18
C CYS A 47 -10.00 -3.29 17.40
#